data_AF-A0A455X4D7-F1
#
_entry.id   AF-A0A455X4D7-F1
#
_cell.length_a   1.000
_cell.length_b   1.000
_cell.length_c   1.000
_cell.angle_alpha   90.00
_cell.angle_beta   90.00
_cell.angle_gamma   90.00
#
_symmetry.space_group_name_H-M   'P 1'
#
loop_
_entity.id
_entity.type
_entity.pdbx_description
1 polymer ?
#
loop_
_entity_poly.entity_id
_entity_poly.type
_entity_poly.pdbx_seq_one_letter_code
_entity_poly.pdbx_strand_id
1 'polypeptide(L)'
;MRYKTAWLLKHQLMQIMTVREESRQLDGRVEIDDAYLGGELFGGKSGRGSENKVPFIAAVQTTETGDPLFVCLTKLELIKDAITPWAKKSLCASVNVISDNLWYFRTVTESGATHKRTSPAVLTAEAGEISRG
;
A
#
# COMPACT_ATOMS: atom_id res chain seq x y z
N MET A 1 -6.37 33.03 -4.58
CA MET A 1 -7.39 31.97 -4.35
C MET A 1 -7.87 32.04 -2.90
N ARG A 2 -9.17 31.78 -2.63
CA ARG A 2 -9.70 31.69 -1.25
C ARG A 2 -9.59 30.25 -0.75
N TYR A 3 -9.43 30.06 0.56
CA TYR A 3 -9.30 28.74 1.19
C TYR A 3 -10.40 27.74 0.75
N LYS A 4 -11.66 28.19 0.72
CA LYS A 4 -12.80 27.35 0.29
C LYS A 4 -12.63 26.82 -1.14
N THR A 5 -12.09 27.62 -2.05
CA THR A 5 -11.85 27.22 -3.45
C THR A 5 -10.74 26.18 -3.54
N ALA A 6 -9.62 26.38 -2.84
CA ALA A 6 -8.53 25.41 -2.80
C ALA A 6 -8.99 24.07 -2.19
N TRP A 7 -9.82 24.13 -1.14
CA TRP A 7 -10.40 22.95 -0.51
C TRP A 7 -11.33 22.18 -1.47
N LEU A 8 -12.22 22.88 -2.17
CA LEU A 8 -13.10 22.25 -3.15
C LEU A 8 -12.30 21.57 -4.27
N LEU A 9 -11.28 22.24 -4.80
CA LEU A 9 -10.39 21.67 -5.83
C LEU A 9 -9.69 20.40 -5.33
N LYS A 10 -9.21 20.40 -4.07
CA LYS A 10 -8.63 19.20 -3.45
C LYS A 10 -9.62 18.03 -3.47
N HIS A 11 -10.85 18.26 -3.04
CA HIS A 11 -11.89 17.22 -2.99
C HIS A 11 -12.27 16.70 -4.38
N GLN A 12 -12.41 17.58 -5.37
CA GLN A 12 -12.70 17.15 -6.74
C GLN A 12 -11.56 16.31 -7.32
N LEU A 13 -10.31 16.73 -7.12
CA LEU A 13 -9.16 15.97 -7.59
C LEU A 13 -9.08 14.59 -6.94
N MET A 14 -9.27 14.53 -5.61
CA MET A 14 -9.31 13.24 -4.90
C MET A 14 -10.44 12.34 -5.42
N GLN A 15 -11.63 12.89 -5.68
CA GLN A 15 -12.74 12.10 -6.23
C GLN A 15 -12.43 11.58 -7.64
N ILE A 16 -11.82 12.39 -8.50
CA ILE A 16 -11.40 11.97 -9.85
C ILE A 16 -10.37 10.85 -9.75
N MET A 17 -9.40 10.97 -8.83
CA MET A 17 -8.41 9.92 -8.57
C MET A 17 -9.09 8.63 -8.12
N THR A 18 -10.03 8.69 -7.16
CA THR A 18 -10.77 7.52 -6.69
C THR A 18 -11.52 6.82 -7.83
N VAL A 19 -12.26 7.55 -8.66
CA VAL A 19 -13.04 6.96 -9.76
C VAL A 19 -12.13 6.34 -10.82
N ARG A 20 -11.01 6.99 -11.15
CA ARG A 20 -10.05 6.46 -12.13
C ARG A 20 -9.35 5.19 -11.65
N GLU A 21 -9.08 5.10 -10.35
CA GLU A 21 -8.36 3.99 -9.76
C GLU A 21 -9.29 2.84 -9.32
N GLU A 22 -10.62 3.04 -9.33
CA GLU A 22 -11.60 2.06 -8.81
C GLU A 22 -11.53 0.69 -9.50
N SER A 23 -11.27 0.67 -10.81
CA SER A 23 -11.17 -0.55 -11.62
C SER A 23 -9.73 -1.00 -11.88
N ARG A 24 -8.72 -0.30 -11.36
CA ARG A 24 -7.32 -0.65 -11.62
C ARG A 24 -6.91 -1.84 -10.76
N GLN A 25 -6.28 -2.82 -11.40
CA GLN A 25 -5.54 -3.87 -10.72
C GLN A 25 -4.04 -3.64 -10.91
N LEU A 26 -3.27 -3.80 -9.84
CA LEU A 26 -1.81 -3.78 -9.88
C LEU A 26 -1.29 -5.14 -10.34
N ASP A 27 -0.22 -5.14 -11.13
CA ASP A 27 0.38 -6.35 -11.72
C ASP A 27 1.91 -6.31 -11.70
N GLY A 28 2.54 -7.41 -12.09
CA GLY A 28 3.99 -7.55 -12.08
C GLY A 28 4.52 -7.57 -10.65
N ARG A 29 5.42 -6.64 -10.33
CA ARG A 29 6.02 -6.52 -9.00
C ARG A 29 5.28 -5.46 -8.17
N VAL A 30 4.74 -5.84 -7.01
CA VAL A 30 3.98 -4.93 -6.13
C VAL A 30 4.50 -4.99 -4.71
N GLU A 31 4.93 -3.86 -4.16
CA GLU A 31 5.30 -3.71 -2.75
C GLU A 31 4.08 -3.30 -1.95
N ILE A 32 3.84 -3.96 -0.81
CA ILE A 32 2.75 -3.63 0.09
C ILE A 32 3.26 -3.40 1.51
N ASP A 33 2.68 -2.40 2.16
CA ASP A 33 2.98 -2.05 3.55
C ASP A 33 1.71 -1.60 4.30
N ASP A 34 1.78 -1.74 5.63
CA ASP A 34 0.74 -1.33 6.56
C ASP A 34 0.98 0.10 7.07
N ALA A 35 0.06 1.00 6.75
CA ALA A 35 0.22 2.42 7.04
C ALA A 35 -0.91 2.95 7.92
N TYR A 36 -0.61 4.01 8.68
CA TYR A 36 -1.54 4.60 9.65
C TYR A 36 -1.56 6.12 9.50
N LEU A 37 -2.71 6.67 9.10
CA LEU A 37 -2.90 8.11 8.91
C LEU A 37 -3.67 8.70 10.09
N GLY A 38 -3.07 9.67 10.78
CA GLY A 38 -3.69 10.41 11.88
C GLY A 38 -2.79 11.54 12.34
N GLY A 39 -3.39 12.60 12.87
CA GLY A 39 -2.66 13.73 13.45
C GLY A 39 -2.13 13.45 14.85
N GLU A 40 -1.72 14.50 15.56
CA GLU A 40 -1.48 14.41 17.00
C GLU A 40 -2.83 14.38 17.76
N LEU A 41 -2.93 13.53 18.78
CA LEU A 41 -4.07 13.49 19.70
C LEU A 41 -3.58 13.76 21.12
N PHE A 42 -3.89 14.94 21.64
CA PHE A 42 -3.51 15.30 23.00
C PHE A 42 -4.21 14.41 24.02
N GLY A 43 -3.45 13.80 24.92
CA GLY A 43 -3.96 12.83 25.91
C GLY A 43 -4.33 11.45 25.35
N GLY A 44 -4.13 11.21 24.06
CA GLY A 44 -4.35 9.91 23.41
C GLY A 44 -3.13 8.98 23.48
N LYS A 45 -3.28 7.75 22.99
CA LYS A 45 -2.16 6.81 22.88
C LYS A 45 -1.20 7.23 21.77
N SER A 46 0.09 6.92 21.95
CA SER A 46 1.13 7.12 20.93
C SER A 46 1.21 5.96 19.93
N GLY A 47 1.89 6.17 18.81
CA GLY A 47 2.24 5.10 17.87
C GLY A 47 1.05 4.62 17.02
N ARG A 48 1.16 3.44 16.40
CA ARG A 48 0.15 2.88 15.45
C ARG A 48 -1.22 2.67 16.09
N GLY A 49 -1.27 2.41 17.40
CA GLY A 49 -2.50 2.16 18.17
C GLY A 49 -3.20 3.39 18.74
N SER A 50 -2.88 4.59 18.25
CA SER A 50 -3.59 5.82 18.64
C SER A 50 -5.03 5.80 18.13
N GLU A 51 -5.95 6.32 18.93
CA GLU A 51 -7.39 6.33 18.62
C GLU A 51 -7.73 7.15 17.37
N ASN A 52 -6.89 8.12 17.01
CA ASN A 52 -7.09 8.97 15.84
C ASN A 52 -6.39 8.46 14.57
N LYS A 53 -5.71 7.30 14.63
CA LYS A 53 -5.03 6.73 13.48
C LYS A 53 -5.94 5.79 12.72
N VAL A 54 -6.02 6.06 11.43
CA VAL A 54 -6.78 5.26 10.48
C VAL A 54 -5.80 4.33 9.76
N PRO A 55 -5.94 2.99 9.91
CA PRO A 55 -5.15 2.06 9.14
C PRO A 55 -5.54 2.09 7.66
N PHE A 56 -4.55 1.88 6.80
CA PHE A 56 -4.72 1.72 5.36
C PHE A 56 -3.58 0.88 4.79
N ILE A 57 -3.83 0.25 3.65
CA ILE A 57 -2.78 -0.44 2.87
C ILE A 57 -2.21 0.54 1.86
N ALA A 58 -0.89 0.62 1.81
CA ALA A 58 -0.17 1.22 0.71
C ALA A 58 0.38 0.10 -0.17
N ALA A 59 -0.08 0.04 -1.42
CA ALA A 59 0.43 -0.90 -2.41
C ALA A 59 1.01 -0.12 -3.60
N VAL A 60 2.26 -0.38 -3.93
CA VAL A 60 3.00 0.30 -4.99
C VAL A 60 3.44 -0.73 -6.02
N GLN A 61 2.95 -0.58 -7.24
CA GLN A 61 3.51 -1.32 -8.38
C GLN A 61 4.83 -0.68 -8.77
N THR A 62 5.88 -1.50 -8.87
CA THR A 62 7.21 -1.06 -9.24
C THR A 62 7.69 -1.74 -10.52
N THR A 63 8.68 -1.13 -11.17
CA THR A 63 9.53 -1.83 -12.12
C THR A 63 10.35 -2.90 -11.40
N GLU A 64 11.00 -3.79 -12.14
CA GLU A 64 11.94 -4.76 -11.58
C GLU A 64 13.09 -4.10 -10.79
N THR A 65 13.46 -2.87 -11.16
CA THR A 65 14.49 -2.06 -10.48
C THR A 65 13.98 -1.30 -9.26
N GLY A 66 12.68 -1.36 -8.95
CA GLY A 66 12.07 -0.71 -7.78
C GLY A 66 11.51 0.69 -8.04
N ASP A 67 11.46 1.16 -9.29
CA ASP A 67 10.91 2.47 -9.62
C ASP A 67 9.37 2.44 -9.56
N PRO A 68 8.71 3.40 -8.87
CA PRO A 68 7.27 3.38 -8.69
C PRO A 68 6.52 3.74 -9.97
N LEU A 69 5.50 2.93 -10.31
CA LEU A 69 4.64 3.12 -11.49
C LEU A 69 3.22 3.53 -11.10
N PHE A 70 2.59 2.77 -10.22
CA PHE A 70 1.22 2.98 -9.77
C PHE A 70 1.11 2.78 -8.27
N VAL A 71 0.15 3.45 -7.64
CA VAL A 71 -0.12 3.32 -6.21
C VAL A 71 -1.61 3.08 -5.98
N CYS A 72 -1.90 2.11 -5.11
CA CYS A 72 -3.22 1.87 -4.55
C CYS A 72 -3.16 2.15 -3.05
N LEU A 73 -3.93 3.16 -2.62
CA LEU A 73 -4.09 3.51 -1.21
C LEU A 73 -5.52 3.19 -0.79
N THR A 74 -5.68 2.15 0.04
CA THR A 74 -7.02 1.71 0.46
C THR A 74 -7.13 1.78 1.97
N LYS A 75 -8.12 2.54 2.46
CA LYS A 75 -8.51 2.49 3.86
C LYS A 75 -9.22 1.16 4.14
N LEU A 76 -8.67 0.37 5.05
CA LEU A 76 -9.30 -0.84 5.59
C LEU A 76 -8.67 -1.21 6.92
N GLU A 77 -9.35 -2.07 7.67
CA GLU A 77 -8.74 -2.73 8.81
C GLU A 77 -7.70 -3.74 8.35
N LEU A 78 -6.56 -3.80 9.04
CA LEU A 78 -5.44 -4.69 8.70
C LEU A 78 -5.67 -6.09 9.31
N ILE A 79 -6.78 -6.70 8.91
CA ILE A 79 -7.21 -8.05 9.30
C ILE A 79 -7.42 -8.91 8.07
N LYS A 80 -7.27 -10.23 8.22
CA LYS A 80 -7.44 -11.20 7.12
C LYS A 80 -8.71 -10.98 6.31
N ASP A 81 -9.84 -10.85 6.99
CA ASP A 81 -11.18 -10.76 6.38
C ASP A 81 -11.37 -9.51 5.52
N ALA A 82 -10.58 -8.45 5.76
CA ALA A 82 -10.59 -7.23 4.97
C ALA A 82 -9.52 -7.25 3.85
N ILE A 83 -8.37 -7.88 4.08
CA ILE A 83 -7.26 -7.95 3.12
C ILE A 83 -7.59 -8.86 1.94
N THR A 84 -8.19 -10.04 2.18
CA THR A 84 -8.54 -10.98 1.10
C THR A 84 -9.46 -10.36 0.03
N PRO A 85 -10.60 -9.71 0.36
CA PRO A 85 -11.43 -9.07 -0.66
C PRO A 85 -10.73 -7.87 -1.32
N TRP A 86 -9.91 -7.12 -0.58
CA TRP A 86 -9.11 -6.04 -1.16
C TRP A 86 -8.12 -6.58 -2.20
N ALA A 87 -7.40 -7.66 -1.89
CA ALA A 87 -6.43 -8.28 -2.79
C ALA A 87 -7.10 -8.76 -4.08
N LYS A 88 -8.25 -9.44 -3.97
CA LYS A 88 -9.04 -9.88 -5.13
C LYS A 88 -9.52 -8.72 -6.02
N LYS A 89 -9.82 -7.57 -5.41
CA LYS A 89 -10.26 -6.38 -6.16
C LYS A 89 -9.07 -5.68 -6.84
N SER A 90 -7.96 -5.53 -6.14
CA SER A 90 -6.92 -4.54 -6.46
C SER A 90 -5.63 -5.14 -7.03
N LEU A 91 -5.49 -6.47 -7.03
CA LEU A 91 -4.31 -7.18 -7.54
C LEU A 91 -4.70 -8.14 -8.66
N CYS A 92 -3.89 -8.19 -9.70
CA CYS A 92 -3.96 -9.26 -10.70
C CYS A 92 -3.55 -10.60 -10.08
N ALA A 93 -4.15 -11.71 -10.51
CA ALA A 93 -3.80 -13.03 -9.99
C ALA A 93 -2.32 -13.42 -10.27
N SER A 94 -1.71 -12.85 -11.32
CA SER A 94 -0.30 -13.06 -11.69
C SER A 94 0.71 -12.27 -10.85
N VAL A 95 0.25 -11.39 -9.96
CA VAL A 95 1.14 -10.43 -9.30
C VAL A 95 2.14 -11.11 -8.34
N ASN A 96 3.32 -10.52 -8.24
CA ASN A 96 4.33 -10.83 -7.24
C ASN A 96 4.31 -9.77 -6.14
N VAL A 97 3.67 -10.11 -5.03
CA VAL A 97 3.56 -9.25 -3.86
C VAL A 97 4.81 -9.36 -3.00
N ILE A 98 5.37 -8.22 -2.63
CA ILE A 98 6.53 -8.10 -1.76
C ILE A 98 6.13 -7.31 -0.51
N SER A 99 6.37 -7.89 0.66
CA SER A 99 6.13 -7.21 1.95
C SER A 99 7.21 -7.57 2.95
N ASP A 100 7.51 -6.67 3.88
CA ASP A 100 8.62 -6.88 4.81
C ASP A 100 8.25 -7.75 6.02
N ASN A 101 7.12 -7.49 6.67
CA ASN A 101 6.64 -8.34 7.76
C ASN A 101 5.24 -7.98 8.27
N LEU A 102 4.20 -8.75 7.94
CA LEU A 102 3.02 -8.99 8.81
C LEU A 102 2.31 -10.27 8.39
N TRP A 103 1.83 -11.05 9.37
CA TRP A 103 1.23 -12.37 9.14
C TRP A 103 -0.02 -12.31 8.25
N TYR A 104 -0.72 -11.19 8.28
CA TYR A 104 -1.94 -10.99 7.51
C TYR A 104 -1.70 -10.74 6.02
N PHE A 105 -0.49 -10.34 5.59
CA PHE A 105 -0.20 -10.20 4.16
C PHE A 105 -0.06 -11.54 3.44
N ARG A 106 0.15 -12.65 4.16
CA ARG A 106 0.13 -13.98 3.55
C ARG A 106 -1.22 -14.30 2.91
N THR A 107 -2.30 -13.67 3.36
CA THR A 107 -3.66 -13.94 2.87
C THR A 107 -3.87 -13.37 1.46
N VAL A 108 -2.98 -12.51 0.95
CA VAL A 108 -3.04 -12.08 -0.46
C VAL A 108 -2.95 -13.25 -1.43
N THR A 109 -2.32 -14.36 -1.04
CA THR A 109 -2.26 -15.59 -1.84
C THR A 109 -3.65 -16.20 -2.12
N GLU A 110 -4.66 -15.90 -1.31
CA GLU A 110 -6.06 -16.30 -1.55
C GLU A 110 -6.69 -15.57 -2.75
N SER A 111 -6.02 -14.55 -3.30
CA SER A 111 -6.40 -13.88 -4.56
C SER A 111 -5.76 -14.52 -5.81
N GLY A 112 -4.89 -15.52 -5.64
CA GLY A 112 -4.07 -16.11 -6.71
C GLY A 112 -2.66 -15.51 -6.79
N ALA A 113 -2.44 -14.35 -6.18
CA ALA A 113 -1.14 -13.68 -6.12
C ALA A 113 -0.04 -14.54 -5.48
N THR A 114 1.20 -14.32 -5.91
CA THR A 114 2.38 -14.84 -5.21
C THR A 114 2.83 -13.86 -4.13
N HIS A 115 3.45 -14.37 -3.06
CA HIS A 115 3.92 -13.53 -1.95
C HIS A 115 5.36 -13.88 -1.59
N LYS A 116 6.27 -12.90 -1.73
CA LYS A 116 7.65 -12.96 -1.28
C LYS A 116 7.83 -12.04 -0.08
N ARG A 117 8.39 -12.57 1.00
CA ARG A 117 8.78 -11.77 2.15
C ARG A 117 10.17 -11.19 1.93
N THR A 118 10.34 -9.89 2.12
CA THR A 118 11.66 -9.24 2.08
C THR A 118 12.09 -8.88 3.49
N SER A 119 13.10 -9.56 4.04
CA SER A 119 13.72 -9.04 5.26
C SER A 119 14.62 -7.83 4.90
N PRO A 120 14.79 -6.84 5.80
CA PRO A 120 15.67 -5.69 5.55
C PRO A 120 17.10 -6.06 5.14
N ALA A 121 17.56 -7.28 5.44
CA ALA A 121 18.88 -7.78 5.05
C ALA A 121 19.02 -8.09 3.54
N VAL A 122 17.92 -8.33 2.83
CA VAL A 122 17.95 -8.73 1.41
C VAL A 122 18.06 -7.51 0.48
N LEU A 123 17.43 -6.38 0.84
CA LEU A 123 17.52 -5.12 0.08
C LEU A 123 18.97 -4.58 0.01
N THR A 124 19.74 -4.79 1.08
CA THR A 124 21.17 -4.43 1.12
C THR A 124 22.06 -5.35 0.29
N ALA A 125 21.65 -6.60 0.04
CA ALA A 125 22.44 -7.55 -0.74
C ALA A 125 22.28 -7.33 -2.25
N GLU A 126 21.05 -7.11 -2.73
CA GLU A 126 20.78 -6.87 -4.15
C GLU A 126 21.32 -5.49 -4.61
N ALA A 127 21.32 -4.47 -3.74
CA ALA A 127 21.96 -3.17 -4.04
C ALA A 127 23.50 -3.25 -4.10
N GLY A 128 24.12 -4.23 -3.45
CA GLY A 128 25.57 -4.43 -3.43
C GLY A 128 26.14 -5.16 -4.65
N GLU A 129 25.32 -5.95 -5.34
CA GLU A 129 25.74 -6.71 -6.53
C GLU A 129 25.75 -5.85 -7.81
N ILE A 130 24.88 -4.85 -7.91
CA ILE A 130 24.79 -3.97 -9.10
C ILE A 130 25.99 -2.99 -9.17
N SER A 131 26.68 -2.74 -8.05
CA SER A 131 27.85 -1.85 -8.02
C SER A 131 29.19 -2.56 -8.31
N ARG A 132 29.21 -3.84 -8.67
CA ARG A 132 30.42 -4.63 -8.99
C ARG A 132 30.43 -5.22 -10.41
N GLY A 133 29.63 -4.67 -11.33
CA GLY A 133 29.64 -4.99 -12.75
C GLY A 133 30.30 -3.90 -13.59
#